data_AF-K2DFT6-F1
#
_entry.id   AF-K2DFT6-F1
#
_cell.length_a   1.000
_cell.length_b   1.000
_cell.length_c   1.000
_cell.angle_alpha   90.00
_cell.angle_beta   90.00
_cell.angle_gamma   90.00
#
_symmetry.space_group_name_H-M   'P 1'
#
loop_
_entity.id
_entity.type
_entity.pdbx_description
1 polymer ?
#
loop_
_entity_poly.entity_id
_entity_poly.type
_entity_poly.pdbx_seq_one_letter_code
_entity_poly.pdbx_strand_id
1 'polypeptide(L)' 'MGEKLFAVPWDALTLDPVNKRFTLDVSKDRLESAPGFDSDNWPNMADPEWARGIHSYYGTTSSPY' A
#
# COMPACT_ATOMS: atom_id res chain seq x y z
N MET A 1 -18.25 13.61 1.18
CA MET A 1 -17.88 12.31 1.76
C MET A 1 -16.92 11.68 0.77
N GLY A 2 -15.62 11.78 1.01
CA GLY A 2 -14.59 11.19 0.17
C GLY A 2 -13.93 10.07 0.95
N GLU A 3 -14.18 8.84 0.53
CA GLU A 3 -13.49 7.65 1.03
C GLU A 3 -12.08 7.64 0.41
N LYS A 4 -11.12 8.25 1.10
CA LYS A 4 -9.71 8.21 0.69
C LYS A 4 -9.18 6.80 0.95
N LEU A 5 -8.87 6.08 -0.11
CA LEU A 5 -8.21 4.78 -0.04
C LEU A 5 -6.70 4.97 0.07
N PHE A 6 -6.03 4.07 0.77
CA PHE A 6 -4.57 4.07 0.88
C PHE A 6 -4.02 2.87 0.12
N ALA A 7 -3.04 3.11 -0.74
CA ALA A 7 -2.36 2.06 -1.47
C ALA A 7 -1.34 1.37 -0.55
N VAL A 8 -1.59 0.11 -0.20
CA VAL A 8 -0.65 -0.69 0.59
C VAL A 8 -0.02 -1.75 -0.33
N PRO A 9 1.31 -1.80 -0.47
CA PRO A 9 1.96 -2.83 -1.27
C PRO A 9 1.79 -4.21 -0.63
N TRP A 10 1.59 -5.25 -1.45
CA TRP A 10 1.46 -6.64 -0.99
C TRP A 10 2.67 -7.12 -0.18
N ASP A 11 3.87 -6.61 -0.50
CA ASP A 11 5.11 -6.89 0.21
C ASP A 11 5.10 -6.42 1.69
N ALA A 12 4.32 -5.37 1.99
CA ALA A 12 4.15 -4.88 3.36
C ALA A 12 3.05 -5.63 4.12
N LEU A 13 2.19 -6.39 3.43
CA LEU A 13 1.12 -7.16 4.05
C LEU A 13 1.64 -8.53 4.48
N THR A 14 1.53 -8.82 5.77
CA THR A 14 1.79 -10.15 6.29
C THR A 14 0.50 -10.95 6.28
N LEU A 15 0.49 -12.09 5.59
CA LEU A 15 -0.63 -13.02 5.64
C LEU A 15 -0.64 -13.71 7.00
N ASP A 16 -1.71 -13.53 7.76
CA ASP A 16 -1.99 -14.28 8.98
C ASP A 16 -2.99 -15.41 8.64
N PRO A 17 -2.50 -16.63 8.33
CA PRO A 17 -3.36 -17.75 7.94
C PRO A 17 -4.22 -18.26 9.10
N VAL A 18 -3.82 -17.96 10.35
CA VAL A 18 -4.53 -18.39 11.57
C VAL A 18 -5.86 -17.65 11.71
N ASN A 19 -5.84 -16.32 11.57
CA ASN A 19 -7.02 -15.48 11.66
C ASN A 19 -7.63 -15.14 10.28
N LYS A 20 -7.05 -15.66 9.18
CA LYS A 20 -7.45 -15.39 7.79
C LYS A 20 -7.53 -13.89 7.48
N ARG A 21 -6.49 -13.16 7.88
CA ARG A 21 -6.41 -11.69 7.77
C ARG A 21 -5.05 -11.28 7.24
N PHE A 22 -4.99 -10.09 6.65
CA PHE A 22 -3.72 -9.44 6.36
C PHE A 22 -3.40 -8.47 7.49
N THR A 23 -2.22 -8.58 8.06
CA THR A 23 -1.71 -7.64 9.06
C THR A 23 -0.68 -6.74 8.40
N LEU A 24 -0.79 -5.44 8.68
CA LEU A 24 0.14 -4.43 8.18
C LEU A 24 0.86 -3.86 9.40
N ASP A 25 2.16 -4.12 9.50
CA ASP A 25 3.00 -3.61 10.58
C ASP A 25 3.52 -2.21 10.22
N VAL A 26 2.62 -1.22 10.20
CA VAL A 26 2.98 0.19 10.01
C VAL A 26 2.30 1.06 11.06
N SER A 27 3.01 2.07 11.55
CA SER A 27 2.43 3.06 12.46
C SER A 27 1.30 3.83 11.76
N LYS A 28 0.24 4.15 12.51
CA LYS A 28 -0.93 4.87 11.98
C LYS A 28 -0.53 6.19 11.29
N ASP A 29 0.39 6.96 11.87
CA ASP A 29 0.93 8.18 11.26
C ASP A 29 1.51 7.97 9.86
N ARG A 30 2.20 6.83 9.64
CA ARG A 30 2.78 6.50 8.34
C ARG A 30 1.71 6.14 7.32
N LEU A 31 0.62 5.53 7.78
CA LEU A 31 -0.55 5.25 6.95
C LEU A 31 -1.32 6.55 6.61
N GLU A 32 -1.46 7.46 7.56
CA GLU A 32 -2.15 8.74 7.35
C GLU A 32 -1.36 9.70 6.44
N SER A 33 -0.03 9.64 6.51
CA SER A 33 0.87 10.40 5.62
C SER A 33 1.02 9.74 4.25
N ALA A 34 0.48 8.52 4.05
CA ALA A 34 0.60 7.81 2.79
C ALA A 34 -0.17 8.51 1.67
N PRO A 35 0.35 8.45 0.42
CA PRO A 35 -0.37 8.92 -0.74
C PRO A 35 -1.63 8.06 -0.91
N GLY A 36 -2.75 8.56 -0.40
CA GLY A 36 -4.06 8.00 -0.67
C GLY A 36 -4.62 8.48 -2.01
N PHE A 37 -5.52 7.69 -2.57
CA PHE A 37 -6.21 7.93 -3.82
C PHE A 37 -7.72 7.80 -3.61
N ASP A 38 -8.49 8.46 -4.46
CA ASP A 38 -9.95 8.32 -4.46
C ASP A 38 -10.35 6.98 -5.07
N SER A 39 -11.29 6.26 -4.43
CA SER A 39 -11.83 5.01 -4.97
C SER A 39 -12.44 5.16 -6.38
N ASP A 40 -12.90 6.37 -6.70
CA ASP A 40 -13.44 6.76 -8.01
C ASP A 40 -12.33 6.92 -9.08
N ASN A 41 -11.10 7.24 -8.66
CA ASN A 41 -9.93 7.39 -9.53
C ASN A 41 -8.85 6.39 -9.09
N TRP A 42 -9.13 5.11 -9.29
CA TRP A 42 -8.18 4.05 -8.98
C TRP A 42 -6.91 4.23 -9.82
N PRO A 43 -5.74 4.53 -9.22
CA PRO A 43 -4.50 4.60 -9.96
C PRO A 43 -4.18 3.22 -10.51
N ASN A 44 -3.54 3.20 -11.67
CA ASN A 44 -3.13 1.95 -12.29
C ASN A 44 -2.04 1.30 -11.42
N MET A 45 -2.42 0.32 -10.61
CA MET A 45 -1.51 -0.40 -9.72
C MET A 45 -0.46 -1.22 -10.48
N ALA A 46 -0.71 -1.49 -11.77
CA ALA A 46 0.26 -2.12 -12.67
C ALA A 46 1.21 -1.10 -13.33
N ASP A 47 0.98 0.20 -13.13
CA ASP A 47 1.86 1.24 -13.64
C ASP A 47 3.17 1.26 -12.82
N PRO A 48 4.33 1.05 -13.47
CA PRO A 48 5.60 0.96 -12.78
C PRO A 48 6.05 2.30 -12.17
N GLU A 49 5.62 3.45 -12.70
CA GLU A 49 5.94 4.75 -12.09
C GLU A 49 5.15 4.93 -10.79
N TRP A 50 3.86 4.58 -10.82
CA TRP A 50 3.02 4.59 -9.63
C TRP A 50 3.54 3.62 -8.56
N ALA A 51 3.83 2.37 -8.96
CA ALA A 51 4.41 1.37 -8.06
C ALA A 51 5.73 1.86 -7.46
N ARG A 52 6.61 2.49 -8.26
CA ARG A 52 7.89 3.01 -7.76
C ARG A 52 7.73 4.13 -6.74
N GLY A 53 6.70 4.98 -6.90
CA GLY A 53 6.33 6.00 -5.92
C GLY A 53 5.87 5.41 -4.59
N ILE A 54 4.97 4.42 -4.63
CA ILE A 54 4.49 3.71 -3.43
C ILE A 54 5.62 2.95 -2.76
N HIS A 55 6.42 2.19 -3.51
CA HIS A 55 7.58 1.46 -2.99
C HIS A 55 8.62 2.40 -2.34
N SER A 56 8.87 3.58 -2.92
CA SER A 56 9.77 4.58 -2.32
C SER A 56 9.20 5.15 -1.01
N TYR A 57 7.89 5.36 -0.95
CA TYR A 57 7.22 5.87 0.25
C TYR A 57 7.19 4.83 1.40
N TYR A 58 6.86 3.58 1.08
CA TYR A 58 6.86 2.49 2.06
C TYR A 58 8.26 1.92 2.33
N GLY A 59 9.27 2.28 1.54
CA GLY A 59 10.63 1.76 1.68
C GLY A 59 10.74 0.26 1.38
N THR A 60 9.72 -0.31 0.73
CA THR A 60 9.71 -1.70 0.31
C THR A 60 10.53 -1.79 -0.97
N THR A 61 11.70 -2.43 -0.91
CA THR A 61 12.43 -2.77 -2.13
C THR A 61 11.57 -3.79 -2.88
N SER A 62 11.11 -3.43 -4.08
CA SER A 62 10.62 -4.43 -5.03
C SER A 62 11.78 -5.40 -5.24
N SER A 63 11.73 -6.53 -4.54
CA SER A 63 12.79 -7.51 -4.53
C SER A 63 12.93 -8.08 -5.95
N PRO A 64 14.07 -7.86 -6.64
CA PRO A 64 14.29 -8.43 -7.95
C PRO A 64 14.71 -9.90 -7.75
N TYR A 65 13.76 -10.80 -7.59
CA TYR A 65 13.98 -12.24 -7.77
C TYR A 65 13.19 -12.73 -8.96
#